data_AF-A0A7W0QEZ4-F1
#
_entry.id   AF-A0A7W0QEZ4-F1
#
_cell.length_a   1.000
_cell.length_b   1.000
_cell.length_c   1.000
_cell.angle_alpha   90.00
_cell.angle_beta   90.00
_cell.angle_gamma   90.00
#
_symmetry.space_group_name_H-M   'P 1'
#
loop_
_entity.id
_entity.type
_entity.pdbx_description
1 polymer ?
#
loop_
_entity_poly.entity_id
_entity_poly.type
_entity_poly.pdbx_seq_one_letter_code
_entity_poly.pdbx_strand_id
1 'polypeptide(L)'
;FGSVPLHRLTMNAQTITLQNCEDTELELAAPEIDAPFTIDSPNFPTTLRPSESATFGIGFHPTSLGRYEQTMLITFKTPSVAPIPIVLVGEGITGDGGGSGDDRDLDRTSFYACSGCASHDPTGALALLLAVAVALRPGRRRRPPVA
;
A
#
# COMPACT_ATOMS: atom_id res chain seq x y z
N PHE A 1 9.20 6.11 12.22
CA PHE A 1 8.09 5.38 11.57
C PHE A 1 7.68 4.11 12.31
N GLY A 2 8.60 3.43 13.02
CA GLY A 2 8.29 2.16 13.68
C GLY A 2 8.19 1.01 12.67
N SER A 3 7.54 -0.07 13.07
CA SER A 3 7.34 -1.25 12.22
C SER A 3 6.12 -1.05 11.31
N VAL A 4 6.31 -1.21 9.99
CA VAL A 4 5.29 -1.02 8.96
C VAL A 4 5.19 -2.27 8.09
N PRO A 5 3.99 -2.85 7.93
CA PRO A 5 3.76 -3.96 7.02
C PRO A 5 4.09 -3.61 5.57
N LEU A 6 4.76 -4.52 4.86
CA LEU A 6 5.00 -4.36 3.43
C LEU A 6 3.69 -4.28 2.64
N HIS A 7 3.70 -3.53 1.54
CA HIS A 7 2.59 -3.43 0.57
C HIS A 7 1.23 -3.00 1.15
N ARG A 8 1.21 -2.45 2.38
CA ARG A 8 0.00 -1.94 3.03
C ARG A 8 0.09 -0.44 3.21
N LEU A 9 -1.02 0.24 2.93
CA LEU A 9 -1.16 1.65 3.28
C LEU A 9 -1.19 1.78 4.81
N THR A 10 -0.21 2.51 5.35
CA THR A 10 -0.12 2.84 6.77
C THR A 10 -0.16 4.35 6.92
N MET A 11 -1.09 4.88 7.71
CA MET A 11 -1.23 6.32 7.96
C MET A 11 -0.32 6.77 9.11
N ASN A 12 1.00 6.59 8.96
CA ASN A 12 2.00 6.95 9.97
C ASN A 12 2.98 8.03 9.50
N ALA A 13 2.57 8.82 8.50
CA ALA A 13 3.36 9.94 7.99
C ALA A 13 3.79 10.86 9.14
N GLN A 14 5.05 11.31 9.09
CA GLN A 14 5.61 12.22 10.06
C GLN A 14 5.55 13.65 9.51
N THR A 15 5.10 14.58 10.33
CA THR A 15 4.97 15.98 9.94
C THR A 15 6.23 16.76 10.32
N ILE A 16 6.78 17.50 9.36
CA ILE A 16 7.92 18.40 9.57
C ILE A 16 7.46 19.84 9.33
N THR A 17 7.75 20.72 10.27
CA THR A 17 7.53 22.17 10.14
C THR A 17 8.87 22.88 10.06
N LEU A 18 9.04 23.66 9.00
CA LEU A 18 10.17 24.57 8.84
C LEU A 18 9.70 25.99 9.11
N GLN A 19 10.49 26.74 9.86
CA GLN A 19 10.25 28.14 10.14
C GLN A 19 11.46 28.95 9.72
N ASN A 20 11.23 30.03 8.98
CA ASN A 20 12.27 31.01 8.72
C ASN A 20 12.37 31.99 9.89
N CYS A 21 13.45 31.87 10.66
CA CYS A 21 13.75 32.74 11.79
C CYS A 21 14.62 33.95 11.41
N GLU A 22 14.99 34.09 10.14
CA GLU A 22 15.79 35.20 9.62
C GLU A 22 14.91 36.38 9.20
N ASP A 23 15.52 37.57 9.13
CA ASP A 23 14.87 38.80 8.66
C ASP A 23 14.82 38.91 7.13
N THR A 24 15.35 37.91 6.41
CA THR A 24 15.39 37.84 4.95
C THR A 24 14.72 36.58 4.43
N GLU A 25 14.33 36.58 3.15
CA GLU A 25 13.80 35.39 2.48
C GLU A 25 14.83 34.25 2.45
N LEU A 26 14.36 33.03 2.71
CA LEU A 26 15.17 31.82 2.71
C LEU A 26 14.80 30.95 1.51
N GLU A 27 15.75 30.74 0.61
CA GLU A 27 15.60 29.83 -0.53
C GLU A 27 16.10 28.43 -0.17
N LEU A 28 15.20 27.45 -0.26
CA LEU A 28 15.51 26.06 0.02
C LEU A 28 15.90 25.32 -1.26
N ALA A 29 16.86 24.41 -1.14
CA ALA A 29 17.15 23.44 -2.18
C ALA A 29 16.30 22.18 -1.94
N ALA A 30 15.96 21.47 -3.01
CA ALA A 30 15.21 20.23 -2.91
C ALA A 30 16.02 19.21 -2.10
N PRO A 31 15.46 18.62 -1.04
CA PRO A 31 16.17 17.62 -0.24
C PRO A 31 16.31 16.32 -1.03
N GLU A 32 17.43 15.64 -0.80
CA GLU A 32 17.62 14.27 -1.25
C GLU A 32 16.99 13.31 -0.24
N ILE A 33 16.05 12.50 -0.71
CA ILE A 33 15.35 11.47 0.05
C ILE A 33 15.20 10.23 -0.83
N ASP A 34 15.45 9.06 -0.27
CA ASP A 34 15.44 7.80 -1.00
C ASP A 34 14.34 6.90 -0.49
N ALA A 35 13.84 6.04 -1.37
CA ALA A 35 12.96 4.96 -0.98
C ALA A 35 13.62 4.11 0.13
N PRO A 36 12.86 3.69 1.16
CA PRO A 36 11.40 3.71 1.25
C PRO A 36 10.78 4.99 1.83
N PHE A 37 11.56 6.05 2.06
CA PHE A 37 11.02 7.32 2.55
C PHE A 37 10.60 8.21 1.38
N THR A 38 9.54 9.00 1.57
CA THR A 38 9.02 9.92 0.55
C THR A 38 8.59 11.23 1.18
N ILE A 39 8.70 12.34 0.43
CA ILE A 39 8.01 13.58 0.80
C ILE A 39 6.57 13.45 0.32
N ASP A 40 5.66 13.36 1.27
CA ASP A 40 4.22 13.30 1.04
C ASP A 40 3.64 14.72 1.00
N SER A 41 2.36 14.84 0.68
CA SER A 41 1.69 16.14 0.55
C SER A 41 1.64 16.94 1.86
N PRO A 42 1.71 18.28 1.79
CA PRO A 42 1.99 19.10 0.60
C PRO A 42 3.47 19.05 0.17
N ASN A 43 3.76 19.48 -1.06
CA ASN A 43 5.13 19.51 -1.60
C ASN A 43 6.10 20.29 -0.71
N PHE A 44 7.37 19.91 -0.75
CA PHE A 44 8.45 20.62 -0.07
C PHE A 44 8.51 22.10 -0.48
N PRO A 45 8.59 23.06 0.47
CA PRO A 45 8.63 24.49 0.16
C PRO A 45 9.94 24.86 -0.53
N THR A 46 9.88 25.70 -1.56
CA THR A 46 11.09 26.23 -2.22
C THR A 46 11.58 27.54 -1.61
N THR A 47 10.70 28.27 -0.92
CA THR A 47 11.00 29.56 -0.29
C THR A 47 10.21 29.72 1.01
N LEU A 48 10.77 30.48 1.96
CA LEU A 48 10.09 30.94 3.17
C LEU A 48 10.43 32.42 3.41
N ARG A 49 9.41 33.27 3.50
CA ARG A 49 9.57 34.69 3.87
C ARG A 49 9.95 34.84 5.34
N PRO A 50 10.42 36.02 5.77
CA PRO A 50 10.70 36.27 7.19
C PRO A 50 9.51 35.90 8.08
N SER A 51 9.77 35.14 9.14
CA SER A 51 8.75 34.61 10.07
C SER A 51 7.71 33.64 9.48
N GLU A 52 7.84 33.25 8.21
CA GLU A 52 6.96 32.26 7.58
C GLU A 52 7.28 30.85 8.07
N SER A 53 6.23 30.01 8.15
CA SER A 53 6.37 28.58 8.41
C SER A 53 5.68 27.77 7.33
N ALA A 54 6.29 26.66 6.94
CA ALA A 54 5.70 25.66 6.05
C ALA A 54 5.77 24.29 6.68
N THR A 55 4.79 23.45 6.35
CA THR A 55 4.66 22.09 6.89
C THR A 55 4.50 21.11 5.75
N PHE A 56 5.21 19.98 5.81
CA PHE A 56 5.09 18.88 4.85
C PHE A 56 5.14 17.53 5.57
N GLY A 57 4.67 16.48 4.90
CA GLY A 57 4.69 15.12 5.41
C GLY A 57 5.88 14.33 4.87
N ILE A 58 6.41 13.40 5.67
CA ILE A 58 7.29 12.32 5.21
C ILE A 58 6.57 10.99 5.40
N GLY A 59 6.48 10.21 4.34
CA GLY A 59 5.96 8.85 4.32
C GLY A 59 7.06 7.80 4.48
N PHE A 60 6.68 6.59 4.89
CA PHE A 60 7.54 5.40 4.89
C PHE A 60 6.79 4.21 4.31
N HIS A 61 7.24 3.76 3.14
CA HIS A 61 6.58 2.76 2.32
C HIS A 61 7.55 1.60 1.99
N PRO A 62 7.86 0.74 2.97
CA PRO A 62 8.80 -0.35 2.76
C PRO A 62 8.23 -1.39 1.78
N THR A 63 9.05 -1.79 0.80
CA THR A 63 8.75 -2.86 -0.17
C THR A 63 9.51 -4.15 0.11
N SER A 64 10.48 -4.10 1.02
CA SER A 64 11.23 -5.25 1.52
C SER A 64 11.39 -5.19 3.03
N LEU A 65 11.64 -6.35 3.63
CA LEU A 65 11.81 -6.48 5.07
C LEU A 65 13.13 -5.86 5.53
N GLY A 66 13.13 -5.32 6.74
CA GLY A 66 14.35 -4.86 7.41
C GLY A 66 14.29 -3.43 7.91
N ARG A 67 15.34 -3.05 8.63
CA ARG A 67 15.51 -1.70 9.20
C ARG A 67 16.11 -0.77 8.16
N TYR A 68 15.47 0.38 7.97
CA TYR A 68 15.93 1.47 7.11
C TYR A 68 16.27 2.68 7.98
N GLU A 69 17.43 3.25 7.71
CA GLU A 69 17.93 4.46 8.35
C GLU A 69 18.53 5.37 7.27
N GLN A 70 18.03 6.61 7.19
CA GLN A 70 18.53 7.61 6.25
C GLN A 70 18.67 8.96 6.96
N THR A 71 19.70 9.72 6.61
CA THR A 71 19.80 11.13 6.99
C THR A 71 19.43 11.99 5.80
N MET A 72 18.28 12.65 5.87
CA MET A 72 17.86 13.67 4.91
C MET A 72 18.47 15.02 5.32
N LEU A 73 19.01 15.77 4.37
CA LEU A 73 19.54 17.12 4.63
C LEU A 73 18.61 18.18 4.06
N ILE A 74 18.17 19.11 4.90
CA ILE A 74 17.59 20.37 4.43
C ILE A 74 18.73 21.31 4.10
N THR A 75 18.89 21.63 2.82
CA THR A 75 19.92 22.53 2.34
C THR A 75 19.31 23.82 1.81
N PHE A 76 20.11 24.87 1.80
CA PHE A 76 19.69 26.21 1.40
C PHE A 76 20.54 26.65 0.21
N LYS A 77 19.94 27.41 -0.71
CA LYS A 77 20.71 27.98 -1.83
C LYS A 77 21.63 29.10 -1.37
N THR A 78 21.35 29.68 -0.20
CA THR A 78 22.21 30.66 0.46
C THR A 78 23.39 29.94 1.13
N PRO A 79 24.65 30.17 0.68
CA PRO A 79 25.81 29.39 1.13
C PRO A 79 26.18 29.55 2.62
N SER A 80 25.70 30.61 3.27
CA SER A 80 25.99 30.92 4.68
C SER A 80 25.10 30.18 5.67
N VAL A 81 24.05 29.50 5.22
CA VAL A 81 23.12 28.78 6.09
C VAL A 81 23.52 27.31 6.15
N ALA A 82 23.78 26.81 7.35
CA ALA A 82 24.18 25.43 7.57
C ALA A 82 23.03 24.46 7.23
N PRO A 83 23.30 23.32 6.58
CA PRO A 83 22.30 22.28 6.36
C PRO A 83 21.75 21.73 7.68
N ILE A 84 20.46 21.37 7.69
CA ILE A 84 19.79 20.77 8.85
C ILE A 84 19.62 19.26 8.61
N PRO A 85 20.23 18.39 9.44
CA PRO A 85 20.06 16.95 9.31
C PRO A 85 18.77 16.46 9.97
N ILE A 86 18.06 15.56 9.28
CA ILE A 86 16.85 14.89 9.76
C ILE A 86 17.06 13.38 9.61
N VAL A 87 17.06 12.66 10.73
CA VAL A 87 17.25 11.21 10.74
C VAL A 87 15.89 10.52 10.63
N LEU A 88 15.74 9.68 9.60
CA LEU A 88 14.53 8.90 9.31
C LEU A 88 14.81 7.44 9.65
N VAL A 89 13.93 6.83 10.45
CA VAL A 89 14.05 5.43 10.87
C VAL A 89 12.71 4.71 10.76
N GLY A 90 12.72 3.56 10.11
CA GLY A 90 11.57 2.66 9.97
C GLY A 90 12.00 1.21 9.80
N GLU A 91 11.07 0.28 10.01
CA GLU A 91 11.30 -1.14 9.82
C GLU A 91 10.17 -1.75 8.98
N GLY A 92 10.52 -2.39 7.86
CA GLY A 92 9.59 -3.19 7.07
C GLY A 92 9.41 -4.56 7.71
N ILE A 93 8.16 -4.91 8.04
CA ILE A 93 7.81 -6.21 8.64
C ILE A 93 6.83 -6.98 7.75
N THR A 94 6.74 -8.30 7.94
CA THR A 94 5.68 -9.09 7.30
C THR A 94 4.34 -8.60 7.83
N GLY A 95 3.36 -8.51 6.94
CA GLY A 95 1.99 -8.15 7.29
C GLY A 95 1.25 -9.26 8.01
N ASP A 96 1.89 -9.91 8.97
CA ASP A 96 1.25 -10.89 9.83
C ASP A 96 0.61 -10.11 10.98
N GLY A 97 -0.52 -9.46 10.66
CA GLY A 97 -1.45 -9.04 11.69
C GLY A 97 -1.71 -10.25 12.57
N GLY A 98 -1.40 -10.15 13.87
CA GLY A 98 -1.66 -11.19 14.85
C GLY A 98 -3.11 -11.66 14.76
N GLY A 99 -3.29 -12.75 14.02
CA GLY A 99 -4.53 -13.46 13.84
C GLY A 99 -4.21 -14.94 13.94
N SER A 100 -4.00 -15.41 15.16
CA SER A 100 -4.50 -16.75 15.50
C SER A 100 -6.02 -16.65 15.48
N GLY A 101 -6.58 -16.58 14.28
CA GLY A 101 -8.01 -16.50 14.03
C GLY A 101 -8.41 -17.82 13.42
N ASP A 102 -9.15 -18.62 14.19
CA ASP A 102 -10.01 -19.63 13.62
C ASP A 102 -10.81 -19.02 12.47
N ASP A 103 -10.88 -19.75 11.36
CA ASP A 103 -11.32 -19.34 10.03
C ASP A 103 -12.84 -19.01 9.95
N ARG A 104 -13.33 -18.04 10.76
CA ARG A 104 -14.76 -17.65 10.80
C ARG A 104 -15.08 -16.16 10.95
N ASP A 105 -14.10 -15.27 11.09
CA ASP A 105 -14.35 -13.82 11.06
C ASP A 105 -13.36 -13.11 10.13
N LEU A 106 -13.66 -13.13 8.83
CA LEU A 106 -13.01 -12.24 7.87
C LEU A 106 -13.45 -10.81 8.17
N ASP A 107 -12.63 -10.11 8.94
CA ASP A 107 -12.76 -8.69 9.22
C ASP A 107 -12.97 -7.90 7.92
N ARG A 108 -14.02 -7.08 7.93
CA ARG A 108 -14.64 -6.37 6.79
C ARG A 108 -13.79 -5.22 6.24
N THR A 109 -12.47 -5.32 6.30
CA THR A 109 -11.56 -4.22 5.95
C THR A 109 -10.63 -4.55 4.77
N SER A 110 -10.68 -5.78 4.25
CA SER A 110 -9.96 -6.20 3.05
C SER A 110 -10.90 -6.24 1.84
N PHE A 111 -10.93 -5.16 1.06
CA PHE A 111 -11.65 -5.13 -0.21
C PHE A 111 -10.81 -5.82 -1.29
N TYR A 112 -11.07 -7.11 -1.54
CA TYR A 112 -10.56 -7.75 -2.75
C TYR A 112 -11.28 -7.17 -3.98
N ALA A 113 -10.53 -6.78 -5.01
CA ALA A 113 -11.04 -6.29 -6.30
C ALA A 113 -11.59 -7.42 -7.21
N CYS A 114 -12.10 -8.50 -6.63
CA CYS A 114 -12.75 -9.59 -7.36
C CYS A 114 -14.01 -10.03 -6.63
N SER A 115 -15.16 -9.75 -7.22
CA SER A 115 -16.49 -10.15 -6.74
C SER A 115 -16.83 -11.62 -7.04
N GLY A 116 -15.84 -12.48 -7.33
CA GLY A 116 -16.10 -13.82 -7.85
C GLY A 116 -15.00 -14.87 -7.69
N CYS A 117 -13.98 -14.66 -6.85
CA CYS A 117 -13.04 -15.73 -6.53
C CYS A 117 -13.64 -16.66 -5.47
N ALA A 118 -14.73 -17.35 -5.83
CA ALA A 118 -15.12 -18.57 -5.14
C ALA A 118 -14.08 -19.63 -5.49
N SER A 119 -13.40 -20.10 -4.45
CA SER A 119 -12.58 -21.30 -4.42
C SER A 119 -13.26 -22.44 -5.20
N HIS A 120 -12.83 -22.68 -6.44
CA HIS A 120 -13.02 -23.98 -7.07
C HIS A 120 -11.86 -24.86 -6.63
N ASP A 121 -12.02 -25.53 -5.50
CA ASP A 121 -11.31 -26.78 -5.26
C ASP A 121 -11.89 -27.84 -6.22
N PRO A 122 -11.10 -28.42 -7.13
CA PRO A 122 -11.58 -29.40 -8.09
C PRO A 122 -11.54 -30.81 -7.51
N THR A 123 -12.07 -31.07 -6.31
CA THR A 123 -12.13 -32.45 -5.80
C THR A 123 -13.17 -32.66 -4.69
N GLY A 124 -14.30 -33.26 -5.07
CA GLY A 124 -15.02 -34.20 -4.19
C GLY A 124 -16.27 -33.70 -3.47
N ALA A 125 -17.45 -34.09 -3.96
CA ALA A 125 -18.50 -34.71 -3.14
C ALA A 125 -19.67 -35.22 -4.01
N LEU A 126 -19.87 -36.53 -3.98
CA LEU A 126 -21.06 -37.24 -4.44
C LEU A 126 -22.22 -37.05 -3.44
N ALA A 127 -23.45 -36.82 -3.92
CA ALA A 127 -24.66 -37.24 -3.20
C ALA A 127 -25.83 -37.49 -4.18
N LEU A 128 -26.30 -38.75 -4.14
CA LEU A 128 -27.49 -39.31 -4.80
C LEU A 128 -28.79 -38.92 -4.07
N LEU A 129 -29.92 -38.89 -4.80
CA LEU A 129 -31.26 -39.49 -4.52
C LEU A 129 -32.39 -38.68 -5.21
N LEU A 130 -32.99 -39.13 -6.35
CA LEU A 130 -34.12 -40.07 -6.59
C LEU A 130 -35.54 -39.47 -6.46
N ALA A 131 -36.30 -39.39 -7.57
CA ALA A 131 -37.66 -39.94 -7.70
C ALA A 131 -38.30 -39.81 -9.12
N VAL A 132 -38.49 -40.98 -9.74
CA VAL A 132 -39.68 -41.54 -10.46
C VAL A 132 -40.19 -40.97 -11.81
N ALA A 133 -40.40 -41.94 -12.72
CA ALA A 133 -40.65 -41.93 -14.15
C ALA A 133 -42.12 -41.74 -14.60
N VAL A 134 -42.35 -41.36 -15.87
CA VAL A 134 -43.29 -42.03 -16.80
C VAL A 134 -42.83 -41.84 -18.27
N ALA A 135 -42.89 -42.93 -19.04
CA ALA A 135 -42.57 -43.07 -20.47
C ALA A 135 -43.37 -42.11 -21.38
N LEU A 136 -42.88 -41.75 -22.57
CA LEU A 136 -43.12 -42.49 -23.81
C LEU A 136 -42.09 -42.11 -24.88
N ARG A 137 -41.36 -43.11 -25.40
CA ARG A 137 -40.75 -43.07 -26.74
C ARG A 137 -41.73 -43.73 -27.73
N PRO A 138 -41.78 -43.23 -28.97
CA PRO A 138 -41.30 -44.05 -30.08
C PRO A 138 -40.47 -43.20 -31.06
N GLY A 139 -39.50 -43.66 -31.82
CA GLY A 139 -39.10 -45.02 -32.17
C GLY A 139 -38.45 -44.99 -33.56
N ARG A 140 -37.12 -45.14 -33.60
CA ARG A 140 -36.27 -45.77 -34.64
C ARG A 140 -36.17 -45.21 -36.08
N ARG A 141 -34.92 -44.80 -36.40
CA ARG A 141 -34.00 -45.27 -37.49
C ARG A 141 -34.56 -45.24 -38.94
N ARG A 142 -33.85 -44.66 -39.92
CA ARG A 142 -32.67 -45.24 -40.61
C ARG A 142 -32.00 -44.19 -41.54
N ARG A 143 -30.65 -44.19 -41.58
CA ARG A 143 -29.75 -43.73 -42.68
C ARG A 143 -29.42 -44.96 -43.56
N PRO A 144 -28.61 -44.92 -44.66
CA PRO A 144 -28.21 -43.92 -45.70
C PRO A 144 -28.42 -44.58 -47.13
N PRO A 145 -27.69 -44.35 -48.27
CA PRO A 145 -26.53 -43.51 -48.55
C PRO A 145 -26.49 -42.71 -49.89
N VAL A 146 -25.38 -41.99 -50.00
CA VAL A 146 -24.82 -41.22 -51.12
C VAL A 146 -24.61 -42.07 -52.38
N ALA A 147 -24.90 -41.48 -53.53
CA ALA A 147 -24.19 -41.63 -54.80
C ALA A 147 -24.19 -40.27 -55.50
#